data_AF-A0A7C1VUG5-F1
#
_entry.id   AF-A0A7C1VUG5-F1
#
_cell.length_a   1.000
_cell.length_b   1.000
_cell.length_c   1.000
_cell.angle_alpha   90.00
_cell.angle_beta   90.00
_cell.angle_gamma   90.00
#
_symmetry.space_group_name_H-M   'P 1'
#
loop_
_entity.id
_entity.type
_entity.pdbx_description
1 polymer ?
#
loop_
_entity_poly.entity_id
_entity_poly.type
_entity_poly.pdbx_seq_one_letter_code
_entity_poly.pdbx_strand_id
1 'polypeptide(L)' 'MTCKGICIKYKATKPKNVGRYADGQRRCQICEEFLRWEGLWCPCCGYRLRSKPRNLKYKEKLREAQLAKVS' A
#
# COMPACT_ATOMS: atom_id res chain seq x y z
N MET A 1 -5.43 14.52 12.33
CA MET A 1 -5.07 14.57 10.88
C MET A 1 -6.24 14.05 10.08
N THR A 2 -6.75 14.83 9.13
CA THR A 2 -7.91 14.47 8.28
C THR A 2 -7.48 14.39 6.81
N CYS A 3 -8.18 13.58 6.01
CA CYS A 3 -7.95 13.53 4.56
C CYS A 3 -8.34 14.87 3.91
N LYS A 4 -7.46 15.40 3.04
CA LYS A 4 -7.66 16.61 2.24
C LYS A 4 -8.05 16.32 0.78
N GLY A 5 -8.27 15.06 0.40
CA GLY A 5 -8.62 14.64 -0.97
C GLY A 5 -7.48 14.64 -1.99
N ILE A 6 -6.38 15.35 -1.75
CA ILE A 6 -5.27 15.47 -2.74
C ILE A 6 -4.50 14.17 -3.01
N CYS A 7 -4.72 13.08 -2.26
CA CYS A 7 -4.10 11.78 -2.54
C CYS A 7 -4.72 11.06 -3.75
N ILE A 8 -5.88 11.50 -4.25
CA ILE A 8 -6.58 10.88 -5.37
C ILE A 8 -5.70 10.83 -6.62
N LYS A 9 -4.85 11.84 -6.86
CA LYS A 9 -3.90 11.86 -7.98
C LYS A 9 -2.85 10.75 -7.95
N TYR A 10 -2.64 10.13 -6.79
CA TYR A 10 -1.73 9.01 -6.60
C TYR A 10 -2.44 7.68 -6.40
N LYS A 11 -3.78 7.63 -6.55
CA LYS A 11 -4.59 6.44 -6.32
C LYS A 11 -4.12 5.29 -7.21
N ALA A 12 -3.83 4.16 -6.59
CA ALA A 12 -3.39 2.96 -7.26
C ALA A 12 -4.56 2.07 -7.68
N THR A 13 -4.54 1.64 -8.94
CA THR A 13 -5.51 0.68 -9.47
C THR A 13 -5.30 -0.70 -8.85
N LYS A 14 -6.36 -1.51 -8.77
CA LYS A 14 -6.25 -2.88 -8.26
C LYS A 14 -5.48 -3.72 -9.29
N PRO A 15 -4.36 -4.36 -8.92
CA PRO A 15 -3.67 -5.27 -9.82
C PRO A 15 -4.51 -6.54 -10.02
N LYS A 16 -4.43 -7.14 -11.22
CA LYS A 16 -5.26 -8.30 -11.61
C LYS A 16 -4.79 -9.60 -10.94
N ASN A 17 -3.49 -9.87 -10.94
CA ASN A 17 -2.94 -11.20 -10.59
C ASN A 17 -2.04 -11.21 -9.33
N VAL A 18 -1.73 -10.04 -8.77
CA VAL A 18 -0.83 -9.92 -7.62
C VAL A 18 -1.52 -9.21 -6.46
N GLY A 19 -1.07 -9.44 -5.23
CA GLY A 19 -1.54 -8.66 -4.08
C GLY A 19 -1.07 -7.21 -4.14
N ARG A 20 -1.89 -6.24 -3.70
CA ARG A 20 -1.55 -4.81 -3.74
C ARG A 20 -0.20 -4.47 -3.10
N TYR A 21 0.11 -5.06 -1.93
CA TYR A 21 1.40 -4.84 -1.26
C TYR A 21 2.57 -5.53 -1.99
N ALA A 22 2.32 -6.65 -2.67
CA ALA A 22 3.33 -7.31 -3.49
C ALA A 22 3.62 -6.52 -4.78
N ASP A 23 2.64 -5.76 -5.27
CA ASP A 23 2.78 -4.75 -6.35
C ASP A 23 3.42 -3.43 -5.86
N GLY A 24 3.80 -3.33 -4.57
CA GLY A 24 4.43 -2.14 -4.00
C GLY A 24 3.46 -1.01 -3.65
N GLN A 25 2.15 -1.22 -3.80
CA GLN A 25 1.15 -0.23 -3.43
C GLN A 25 1.07 -0.08 -1.91
N ARG A 26 0.81 1.14 -1.45
CA ARG A 26 0.79 1.47 -0.03
C ARG A 26 -0.56 2.02 0.39
N ARG A 27 -1.09 1.61 1.55
CA ARG A 27 -2.39 2.08 2.04
C ARG A 27 -2.23 3.17 3.09
N CYS A 28 -2.95 4.28 2.92
CA CYS A 28 -3.16 5.23 4.00
C CYS A 28 -4.29 4.75 4.92
N GLN A 29 -4.12 4.83 6.24
CA GLN A 29 -5.23 4.50 7.16
C GLN A 29 -6.26 5.62 7.26
N ILE A 30 -5.82 6.87 7.15
CA ILE A 30 -6.70 8.04 7.30
C ILE A 30 -7.47 8.31 6.01
N CYS A 31 -6.81 8.26 4.86
CA CYS A 31 -7.45 8.50 3.57
C CYS A 31 -8.12 7.24 3.00
N GLU A 32 -7.89 6.07 3.61
CA GLU A 32 -8.41 4.76 3.20
C GLU A 32 -8.01 4.25 1.81
N GLU A 33 -7.28 5.06 1.04
CA GLU A 33 -6.85 4.76 -0.32
C GLU A 33 -5.52 4.01 -0.40
N PHE A 34 -5.37 3.22 -1.46
CA PHE A 34 -4.08 2.68 -1.90
C PHE A 34 -3.43 3.64 -2.87
N LEU A 35 -2.15 3.92 -2.67
CA LEU A 35 -1.38 4.89 -3.43
C LEU A 35 -0.16 4.22 -4.07
N ARG A 36 0.22 4.70 -5.25
CA ARG A 36 1.55 4.48 -5.83
C ARG A 36 2.40 5.68 -5.42
N TRP A 37 3.18 5.49 -4.35
CA TRP A 37 3.95 6.54 -3.70
C TRP A 37 5.22 5.96 -3.09
N GLU A 38 6.36 6.58 -3.37
CA GLU A 38 7.67 6.10 -2.90
C GLU A 38 7.94 6.52 -1.45
N GLY A 39 7.39 7.66 -1.03
CA GLY A 39 7.54 8.19 0.32
C GLY A 39 6.88 7.34 1.41
N LEU A 40 7.35 7.52 2.64
CA LEU A 40 6.84 6.81 3.82
C LEU A 40 5.53 7.41 4.36
N TRP A 41 5.25 8.66 4.03
CA TRP A 41 4.13 9.43 4.57
C TRP A 41 3.14 9.79 3.47
N CYS A 42 1.85 9.78 3.80
CA CYS A 42 0.80 10.14 2.86
C CYS A 42 0.94 11.62 2.46
N PRO A 43 1.01 11.95 1.17
CA PRO A 43 1.14 13.34 0.72
C PRO A 43 -0.09 14.19 1.04
N CYS A 44 -1.21 13.56 1.43
CA CYS A 44 -2.47 14.23 1.72
C CYS A 44 -2.66 14.58 3.20
N CYS A 45 -2.56 13.57 4.07
CA CYS A 45 -2.84 13.72 5.50
C CYS A 45 -1.60 13.63 6.38
N GLY A 46 -0.42 13.31 5.83
CA GLY A 46 0.81 13.13 6.61
C GLY A 46 0.89 11.83 7.40
N TYR A 47 -0.12 10.94 7.35
CA TYR A 47 -0.09 9.67 8.07
C TYR A 47 0.86 8.65 7.42
N ARG A 48 1.58 7.85 8.23
CA ARG A 48 2.52 6.85 7.73
C ARG A 48 1.80 5.80 6.88
N LEU A 49 2.27 5.59 5.67
CA LEU A 49 1.69 4.63 4.76
C LEU A 49 2.06 3.20 5.18
N ARG A 50 1.09 2.29 5.08
CA ARG A 50 1.33 0.87 5.28
C ARG A 50 1.82 0.25 3.99
N SER A 51 2.97 -0.41 4.06
CA SER A 51 3.52 -1.26 2.99
C SER A 51 3.26 -2.75 3.21
N LYS A 52 2.61 -3.13 4.31
CA LYS A 52 2.32 -4.52 4.67
C LYS A 52 0.88 -4.68 5.19
N PRO A 53 0.26 -5.87 5.01
CA PRO A 53 -1.01 -6.22 5.64
C PRO A 53 -0.96 -6.17 7.17
N ARG A 54 -2.13 -6.08 7.83
CA ARG A 54 -2.23 -6.17 9.29
C ARG A 54 -2.12 -7.61 9.77
N ASN A 55 -2.88 -8.51 9.17
CA ASN A 55 -3.04 -9.87 9.68
C ASN A 55 -1.82 -10.73 9.33
N LEU A 56 -1.42 -11.59 10.27
CA LEU A 56 -0.25 -12.45 10.16
C LEU A 56 -0.30 -13.34 8.90
N LYS A 57 -1.42 -14.03 8.68
CA LYS A 57 -1.67 -14.85 7.48
C LYS A 57 -1.38 -14.14 6.16
N TYR A 58 -1.69 -12.84 6.06
CA TYR A 58 -1.43 -12.08 4.83
C TYR A 58 0.00 -11.54 4.76
N LYS A 59 0.68 -11.37 5.89
CA LYS A 59 2.12 -11.04 5.93
C LYS A 59 2.96 -12.22 5.44
N GLU A 60 2.60 -13.44 5.82
CA GLU A 60 3.25 -14.67 5.33
C GLU A 60 3.10 -14.81 3.82
N LYS A 61 1.86 -14.71 3.30
CA LYS A 61 1.61 -14.70 1.84
C LYS A 61 2.38 -13.62 1.10
N LEU A 62 2.52 -12.43 1.70
CA LEU A 62 3.33 -11.37 1.10
C LEU A 62 4.82 -11.75 1.05
N ARG A 63 5.34 -12.37 2.11
CA ARG A 63 6.74 -12.82 2.16
C ARG A 63 7.00 -13.91 1.12
N GLU A 64 6.12 -14.90 1.01
CA GLU A 64 6.21 -15.95 -0.03
C GLU A 64 6.21 -15.34 -1.44
N ALA A 65 5.27 -14.42 -1.70
CA ALA A 65 5.18 -13.72 -2.99
C ALA A 65 6.40 -12.82 -3.28
N GLN A 66 7.15 -12.40 -2.26
CA GLN A 66 8.39 -11.64 -2.42
C GLN A 66 9.58 -12.56 -2.69
N LEU A 67 9.66 -13.71 -2.02
CA LEU A 67 10.70 -14.72 -2.24
C LEU A 67 10.62 -15.29 -3.66
N ALA A 68 9.41 -15.59 -4.14
CA ALA A 68 9.19 -16.11 -5.49
C ALA A 68 9.57 -15.14 -6.62
N LYS A 69 9.86 -13.86 -6.32
CA LYS A 69 10.34 -12.87 -7.32
C LYS A 69 11.86 -12.84 -7.43
N VAL A 70 12.58 -13.50 -6.53
CA VAL A 70 14.05 -13.48 -6.44
C VAL A 70 14.67 -14.78 -6.98
N SER A 71 13.88 -15.84 -7.05
CA SER A 71 14.21 -17.12 -7.74
C SER A 71 13.98 -17.02 -9.24
#